data_AF-A0A5K7X4T0-F1
#
_entry.id   AF-A0A5K7X4T0-F1
#
_cell.length_a   1.000
_cell.length_b   1.000
_cell.length_c   1.000
_cell.angle_alpha   90.00
_cell.angle_beta   90.00
_cell.angle_gamma   90.00
#
_symmetry.space_group_name_H-M   'P 1'
#
loop_
_entity.id
_entity.type
_entity.pdbx_description
1 polymer ?
#
loop_
_entity_poly.entity_id
_entity_poly.type
_entity_poly.pdbx_seq_one_letter_code
_entity_poly.pdbx_strand_id
1 'polypeptide(L)'
;MEKLVWTENGRTFGVRDARGVFGFVKKSELSKSEAREATKQFEFRQQPTLAFDPETEMFYWDDDRDDQYDADEVADDLAKIGWRPEHIQPLLELARSAARLERM
;
A
#
# COMPACT_ATOMS: atom_id res chain seq x y z
N MET A 1 1.72 -14.49 21.32
CA MET A 1 1.16 -13.80 20.14
C MET A 1 0.94 -12.35 20.55
N GLU A 2 1.60 -11.41 19.87
CA GLU A 2 1.55 -9.98 20.22
C GLU A 2 0.19 -9.36 19.89
N LYS A 3 -0.17 -8.31 20.64
CA LYS A 3 -1.37 -7.49 20.43
C LYS A 3 -1.34 -6.89 19.03
N LEU A 4 -2.39 -7.10 18.25
CA LEU A 4 -2.56 -6.49 16.92
C LEU A 4 -3.24 -5.14 17.05
N VAL A 5 -2.67 -4.11 16.42
CA VAL A 5 -3.19 -2.74 16.46
C VAL A 5 -3.28 -2.22 15.03
N TRP A 6 -4.43 -1.63 14.66
CA TRP A 6 -4.62 -0.99 13.37
C TRP A 6 -5.49 0.26 13.51
N THR A 7 -5.56 1.07 12.46
CA THR A 7 -6.46 2.22 12.36
C THR A 7 -7.02 2.30 10.94
N GLU A 8 -8.24 2.80 10.82
CA GLU A 8 -8.91 3.02 9.53
C GLU A 8 -8.92 4.48 9.11
N ASN A 9 -8.49 5.39 9.99
CA ASN A 9 -8.59 6.83 9.77
C ASN A 9 -7.47 7.64 10.45
N GLY A 10 -6.46 6.97 11.01
CA GLY A 10 -5.37 7.58 11.76
C GLY A 10 -5.74 8.15 13.14
N ARG A 11 -7.01 8.06 13.57
CA ARG A 11 -7.53 8.70 14.78
C ARG A 11 -8.14 7.69 15.78
N THR A 12 -8.84 6.69 15.28
CA THR A 12 -9.46 5.61 16.06
C THR A 12 -8.70 4.32 15.82
N PHE A 13 -8.37 3.60 16.87
CA PHE A 13 -7.52 2.40 16.77
C PHE A 13 -8.29 1.15 17.19
N GLY A 14 -8.30 0.15 16.32
CA GLY A 14 -8.73 -1.21 16.64
C GLY A 14 -7.59 -1.96 17.30
N VAL A 15 -7.91 -2.70 18.36
CA VAL A 15 -6.96 -3.55 19.08
C VAL A 15 -7.56 -4.94 19.17
N ARG A 16 -6.79 -5.96 18.78
CA ARG A 16 -7.05 -7.36 19.09
C ARG A 16 -5.96 -7.86 20.02
N ASP A 17 -6.34 -8.19 21.25
CA ASP A 17 -5.39 -8.70 22.23
C ASP A 17 -4.99 -10.17 21.96
N ALA A 18 -4.03 -10.67 22.73
CA ALA A 18 -3.54 -12.05 22.61
C ALA A 18 -4.61 -13.12 22.92
N ARG A 19 -5.72 -12.74 23.56
CA ARG A 19 -6.87 -13.60 23.86
C ARG A 19 -7.93 -13.53 22.77
N GLY A 20 -7.72 -12.71 21.74
CA GLY A 20 -8.63 -12.51 20.63
C GLY A 20 -9.76 -11.53 20.90
N VAL A 21 -9.74 -10.83 22.04
CA VAL A 21 -10.75 -9.81 22.37
C VAL A 21 -10.48 -8.57 21.52
N PHE A 22 -11.54 -8.08 20.87
CA PHE A 22 -11.51 -6.90 20.02
C PHE A 22 -12.12 -5.69 20.73
N GLY A 23 -11.48 -4.53 20.60
CA GLY A 23 -12.02 -3.26 21.07
C GLY A 23 -11.43 -2.06 20.34
N PHE A 24 -12.13 -0.94 20.42
CA PHE A 24 -11.64 0.36 19.93
C PHE A 24 -11.10 1.18 21.09
N VAL A 25 -9.93 1.78 20.88
CA VAL A 25 -9.26 2.62 21.87
C VAL A 25 -8.84 3.95 21.26
N LYS A 26 -8.64 4.95 22.12
CA LYS A 26 -8.05 6.23 21.73
C LYS A 26 -6.54 6.06 21.57
N LYS A 27 -5.93 6.91 20.75
CA LYS A 27 -4.48 6.97 20.55
C LYS A 27 -3.68 7.09 21.86
N SER A 28 -4.22 7.78 22.86
CA SER A 28 -3.59 7.98 24.18
C SER A 28 -3.46 6.71 25.01
N GLU A 29 -4.22 5.67 24.68
CA GLU A 29 -4.22 4.37 25.37
C GLU A 29 -3.23 3.37 24.74
N LEU A 30 -2.56 3.78 23.66
CA LEU A 30 -1.53 3.00 22.97
C LEU A 30 -0.14 3.50 23.31
N SER A 31 0.85 2.62 23.23
CA SER A 31 2.24 3.05 23.19
C SER A 31 2.50 3.87 21.91
N LYS A 32 3.50 4.75 21.97
CA LYS A 32 3.88 5.58 20.82
C LYS A 32 4.26 4.74 19.59
N SER A 33 4.91 3.60 19.78
CA SER A 33 5.32 2.70 18.70
C SER A 33 4.11 2.01 18.05
N GLU A 34 3.18 1.47 18.84
CA GLU A 34 1.96 0.83 18.31
C GLU A 34 1.13 1.82 17.49
N ALA A 35 0.87 3.00 18.03
CA ALA A 35 0.08 4.02 17.33
C ALA A 35 0.79 4.49 16.05
N ARG A 36 2.11 4.64 16.08
CA ARG A 36 2.90 5.05 14.91
C ARG A 36 2.88 3.98 13.82
N GLU A 37 3.09 2.72 14.19
CA GLU A 37 3.11 1.61 13.23
C GLU A 37 1.73 1.42 12.58
N ALA A 38 0.65 1.42 13.39
CA ALA A 38 -0.71 1.33 12.88
C ALA A 38 -1.05 2.51 11.95
N THR A 39 -0.63 3.73 12.30
CA THR A 39 -0.84 4.91 11.45
C THR A 39 -0.03 4.81 10.15
N LYS A 40 1.23 4.36 10.22
CA LYS A 40 2.09 4.18 9.04
C LYS A 40 1.51 3.13 8.09
N GLN A 41 0.98 2.03 8.60
CA GLN A 41 0.31 1.02 7.77
C GLN A 41 -0.99 1.54 7.15
N PHE A 42 -1.74 2.37 7.87
CA PHE A 42 -2.90 3.04 7.32
C PHE A 42 -2.49 3.98 6.19
N GLU A 43 -1.53 4.88 6.43
CA GLU A 43 -1.01 5.82 5.41
C GLU A 43 -0.47 5.09 4.18
N PHE A 44 0.24 3.98 4.37
CA PHE A 44 0.72 3.14 3.27
C PHE A 44 -0.43 2.56 2.44
N ARG A 45 -1.52 2.12 3.08
CA ARG A 45 -2.74 1.64 2.39
C ARG A 45 -3.51 2.73 1.66
N GLN A 46 -3.23 4.00 1.93
CA GLN A 46 -3.81 5.14 1.21
C GLN A 46 -2.93 5.58 0.04
N GLN A 47 -1.74 4.98 -0.16
CA GLN A 47 -0.92 5.29 -1.31
C GLN A 47 -1.51 4.63 -2.56
N PRO A 48 -1.56 5.35 -3.70
CA PRO A 48 -2.01 4.78 -4.95
C PRO A 48 -1.17 3.56 -5.29
N THR A 49 -1.84 2.46 -5.63
CA THR A 49 -1.19 1.19 -5.97
C THR A 49 -0.90 1.18 -7.46
N LEU A 50 0.33 0.86 -7.87
CA LEU A 50 0.65 0.69 -9.28
C LEU A 50 0.04 -0.62 -9.80
N ALA A 51 -0.73 -0.52 -10.89
CA ALA A 51 -1.32 -1.65 -11.59
C ALA A 51 -0.88 -1.68 -13.06
N PHE A 52 -1.12 -2.82 -13.72
CA PHE A 52 -0.77 -3.05 -15.12
C PHE A 52 -2.00 -3.57 -15.88
N ASP A 53 -2.36 -2.89 -16.96
CA ASP A 53 -3.42 -3.32 -17.87
C ASP A 53 -2.81 -4.16 -19.01
N PRO A 54 -3.09 -5.48 -19.07
CA PRO A 54 -2.56 -6.34 -20.11
C PRO A 54 -3.24 -6.20 -21.46
N GLU A 55 -4.36 -5.47 -21.57
CA GLU A 55 -5.03 -5.23 -22.86
C GLU A 55 -4.40 -4.07 -23.62
N THR A 56 -4.01 -3.02 -22.90
CA THR A 56 -3.34 -1.83 -23.47
C THR A 56 -1.82 -1.87 -23.32
N GLU A 57 -1.29 -2.81 -22.52
CA GLU A 57 0.13 -2.92 -22.15
C GLU A 57 0.67 -1.69 -21.38
N MET A 58 -0.21 -0.99 -20.67
CA MET A 58 0.11 0.25 -19.94
C MET A 58 -0.07 0.09 -18.43
N PHE A 59 0.52 0.99 -17.68
CA PHE A 59 0.37 1.09 -16.23
C PHE A 59 -0.64 2.16 -15.84
N TYR A 60 -1.25 2.02 -14.67
CA TYR A 60 -2.11 3.04 -14.09
C TYR A 60 -1.97 3.04 -12.56
N TRP A 61 -2.35 4.15 -11.93
CA TRP A 61 -2.26 4.33 -10.48
C TRP A 61 -3.64 4.19 -9.84
N ASP A 62 -3.74 3.40 -8.78
CA ASP A 62 -5.00 3.13 -8.07
C ASP A 62 -6.06 2.46 -8.97
N ASP A 63 -7.35 2.63 -8.70
CA ASP A 63 -8.45 2.15 -9.55
C ASP A 63 -8.75 3.05 -10.78
N ASP A 64 -7.95 4.10 -11.01
CA ASP A 64 -8.18 5.02 -12.13
C ASP A 64 -7.56 4.49 -13.43
N ARG A 65 -8.37 3.77 -14.21
CA ARG A 65 -7.94 3.17 -15.49
C ARG A 65 -7.88 4.16 -16.65
N ASP A 66 -8.39 5.38 -16.46
CA ASP A 66 -8.45 6.38 -17.53
C ASP A 66 -7.09 7.06 -17.74
N ASP A 67 -6.28 7.16 -16.69
CA ASP A 67 -4.91 7.69 -16.74
C ASP A 67 -3.88 6.56 -16.86
N GLN A 68 -3.49 6.26 -18.10
CA GLN A 68 -2.55 5.20 -18.43
C GLN A 68 -1.19 5.76 -18.87
N TYR A 69 -0.13 5.14 -18.38
CA TYR A 69 1.27 5.55 -18.57
C TYR A 69 2.11 4.38 -19.06
N ASP A 70 3.12 4.68 -19.88
CA ASP A 70 4.08 3.65 -20.24
C ASP A 70 5.07 3.36 -19.10
N ALA A 71 5.90 2.32 -19.26
CA ALA A 71 6.84 1.90 -18.23
C ALA A 71 7.90 2.97 -17.91
N ASP A 72 8.31 3.75 -18.91
CA ASP A 72 9.36 4.76 -18.76
C ASP A 72 8.81 6.00 -18.05
N GLU A 73 7.56 6.39 -18.34
CA GLU A 73 6.85 7.47 -17.63
C GLU A 73 6.68 7.13 -16.14
N VAL A 74 6.25 5.91 -15.82
CA VAL A 74 6.13 5.45 -14.43
C VAL A 74 7.50 5.42 -13.74
N ALA A 75 8.55 4.97 -14.44
CA ALA A 75 9.91 4.95 -13.90
C ALA A 75 10.41 6.36 -13.59
N ASP A 76 10.16 7.32 -14.48
CA ASP A 76 10.51 8.73 -14.30
C ASP A 76 9.76 9.34 -13.11
N ASP A 77 8.47 9.04 -12.94
CA ASP A 77 7.67 9.52 -11.82
C ASP A 77 8.17 8.97 -10.48
N LEU A 78 8.48 7.67 -10.42
CA LEU A 78 9.07 7.03 -9.24
C LEU A 78 10.45 7.63 -8.91
N ALA A 79 11.27 7.91 -9.92
CA ALA A 79 12.56 8.56 -9.73
C ALA A 79 12.42 9.99 -9.16
N LYS A 80 11.43 10.77 -9.63
CA LYS A 80 11.15 12.13 -9.11
C LYS A 80 10.81 12.14 -7.62
N ILE A 81 10.17 11.09 -7.11
CA ILE A 81 9.84 10.93 -5.68
C ILE A 81 10.94 10.21 -4.88
N GLY A 82 12.11 9.96 -5.48
CA GLY A 82 13.31 9.47 -4.80
C GLY A 82 13.46 7.96 -4.75
N TRP A 83 12.69 7.20 -5.54
CA TRP A 83 12.96 5.78 -5.72
C TRP A 83 14.24 5.58 -6.52
N ARG A 84 14.97 4.53 -6.17
CA ARG A 84 16.22 4.20 -6.84
C ARG A 84 15.95 3.29 -8.04
N PRO A 85 16.68 3.45 -9.16
CA PRO A 85 16.50 2.63 -10.36
C PRO A 85 16.48 1.12 -10.09
N GLU A 86 17.32 0.64 -9.17
CA GLU A 86 17.39 -0.78 -8.80
C GLU A 86 16.10 -1.34 -8.16
N HIS A 87 15.22 -0.48 -7.64
CA HIS A 87 13.93 -0.87 -7.05
C HIS A 87 12.76 -0.68 -8.01
N ILE A 88 12.92 0.13 -9.06
CA ILE A 88 11.83 0.46 -10.00
C ILE A 88 11.55 -0.73 -10.91
N GLN A 89 12.57 -1.31 -11.55
CA GLN A 89 12.35 -2.41 -12.49
C GLN A 89 11.67 -3.63 -11.86
N PRO A 90 12.06 -4.10 -10.65
CA PRO A 90 11.36 -5.19 -9.98
C PRO A 90 9.89 -4.88 -9.65
N LEU A 91 9.56 -3.62 -9.35
CA LEU A 91 8.19 -3.19 -9.08
C LEU A 91 7.31 -3.29 -10.34
N LEU A 92 7.82 -2.80 -11.47
CA LEU A 92 7.13 -2.87 -12.77
C LEU A 92 6.87 -4.34 -13.18
N GLU A 93 7.86 -5.21 -13.00
CA GLU A 93 7.72 -6.64 -13.30
C GLU A 93 6.74 -7.34 -12.35
N LEU A 94 6.70 -6.94 -11.09
CA LEU A 94 5.73 -7.46 -10.13
C LEU A 94 4.30 -7.12 -10.55
N ALA A 95 4.03 -5.86 -10.94
CA ALA A 95 2.71 -5.42 -11.40
C ALA A 95 2.27 -6.20 -12.66
N ARG A 96 3.17 -6.37 -13.63
CA ARG A 96 2.93 -7.21 -14.83
C ARG A 96 2.61 -8.66 -14.47
N SER A 97 3.34 -9.23 -13.51
CA SER A 97 3.16 -10.61 -13.08
C SER A 97 1.86 -10.82 -12.31
N ALA A 98 1.47 -9.86 -11.47
CA ALA A 98 0.20 -9.88 -10.74
C ALA A 98 -1.00 -9.91 -11.71
N ALA A 99 -1.01 -9.03 -12.72
CA ALA A 99 -2.07 -8.98 -13.74
C ALA A 99 -2.22 -10.30 -14.52
N ARG A 100 -1.12 -11.05 -14.73
CA ARG A 100 -1.17 -12.38 -15.38
C ARG A 100 -1.83 -13.43 -14.50
N LEU A 101 -1.60 -13.38 -13.18
CA LEU A 101 -2.17 -14.35 -12.23
C LEU A 101 -3.68 -14.16 -12.07
N GLU A 102 -4.19 -12.93 -12.16
CA GLU A 102 -5.63 -12.64 -12.10
C GLU A 102 -6.43 -13.17 -13.31
N ARG A 103 -5.76 -13.51 -14.41
CA ARG A 103 -6.38 -14.07 -15.63
C ARG A 103 -6.41 -15.60 -15.67
N MET A 104 -5.81 -16.28 -14.70
CA MET A 104 -5.77 -17.75 -14.60
C MET A 104 -6.92 -18.28 -13.75
#